data_AF-A0A428WSL7-F1
#
_entry.id   AF-A0A428WSL7-F1
#
_cell.length_a   1.000
_cell.length_b   1.000
_cell.length_c   1.000
_cell.angle_alpha   90.00
_cell.angle_beta   90.00
_cell.angle_gamma   90.00
#
_symmetry.space_group_name_H-M   'P 1'
#
loop_
_entity.id
_entity.type
_entity.pdbx_description
1 polymer ?
#
loop_
_entity_poly.entity_id
_entity_poly.type
_entity_poly.pdbx_seq_one_letter_code
_entity_poly.pdbx_strand_id
1 'polypeptide(L)'
;MLTPEQVKTHWWRGALVVTAVTIAAAFAREAPFAAVFALVPVLLWCSLARSPRNGVVVGLVLLALLAWFVVPRELDLSGPWVPAKIEVYWLYTTLAAVVCAIGARRGAGRLTALVVAGFVVTGGVLFSEWEAPPGDEGVSPGPAQLRIVESIGCGSGNCWREMAVTGDYAADVLRAHLTARDFIPAPSAGDRRIERFCRDTGLLVTHTVCADLYTFTETSARVDWYVN
;
A
#
# COMPACT_ATOMS: atom_id res chain seq x y z
N MET A 1 -32.46 -17.19 -9.51
CA MET A 1 -31.98 -17.80 -10.77
C MET A 1 -31.78 -16.68 -11.78
N LEU A 2 -30.55 -16.46 -12.25
CA LEU A 2 -30.25 -15.52 -13.33
C LEU A 2 -30.71 -16.14 -14.65
N THR A 3 -31.44 -15.41 -15.48
CA THR A 3 -31.81 -15.92 -16.81
C THR A 3 -30.57 -15.91 -17.73
N PRO A 4 -30.45 -16.85 -18.69
CA PRO A 4 -29.30 -16.91 -19.59
C PRO A 4 -29.09 -15.60 -20.39
N GLU A 5 -30.16 -14.85 -20.66
CA GLU A 5 -30.11 -13.51 -21.27
C GLU A 5 -29.47 -12.45 -20.36
N GLN A 6 -29.76 -12.48 -19.05
CA GLN A 6 -29.15 -11.58 -18.06
C GLN A 6 -27.66 -11.89 -17.88
N VAL A 7 -27.28 -13.17 -17.95
CA VAL A 7 -25.86 -13.58 -17.91
C VAL A 7 -25.12 -13.04 -19.13
N LYS A 8 -25.69 -13.17 -20.33
CA LYS A 8 -25.07 -12.70 -21.59
C LYS A 8 -24.94 -11.17 -21.68
N THR A 9 -25.79 -10.41 -20.98
CA THR A 9 -25.75 -8.94 -20.98
C THR A 9 -24.90 -8.35 -19.85
N HIS A 10 -24.70 -9.07 -18.74
CA HIS A 10 -23.99 -8.58 -17.56
C HIS A 10 -22.68 -9.30 -17.23
N TRP A 11 -22.25 -10.31 -18.00
CA TRP A 11 -21.01 -11.06 -17.74
C TRP A 11 -19.78 -10.16 -17.55
N TRP A 12 -19.69 -9.06 -18.29
CA TRP A 12 -18.57 -8.13 -18.24
C TRP A 12 -18.43 -7.44 -16.87
N ARG A 13 -19.55 -7.23 -16.15
CA ARG A 13 -19.52 -6.70 -14.77
C ARG A 13 -18.89 -7.71 -13.83
N GLY A 14 -19.28 -8.98 -13.97
CA GLY A 14 -18.70 -10.08 -13.20
C GLY A 14 -17.20 -10.20 -13.46
N ALA A 15 -16.79 -10.17 -14.73
CA ALA A 15 -15.38 -10.21 -15.11
C ALA A 15 -14.57 -9.07 -14.47
N LEU A 16 -15.05 -7.82 -14.57
CA LEU A 16 -14.38 -6.67 -13.95
C LEU A 16 -14.25 -6.81 -12.43
N VAL A 17 -15.31 -7.24 -11.75
CA VAL A 17 -15.30 -7.42 -10.29
C VAL A 17 -14.33 -8.52 -9.89
N VAL A 18 -14.34 -9.66 -10.58
CA VAL A 18 -13.40 -10.76 -10.32
C VAL A 18 -11.96 -10.28 -10.52
N THR A 19 -11.67 -9.58 -11.61
CA THR A 19 -10.33 -9.04 -11.85
C THR A 19 -9.92 -8.02 -10.79
N ALA A 20 -10.82 -7.12 -10.37
CA ALA A 20 -10.55 -6.17 -9.30
C ALA A 20 -10.23 -6.88 -7.98
N VAL A 21 -11.01 -7.91 -7.62
CA VAL A 21 -10.79 -8.74 -6.44
C VAL A 21 -9.44 -9.45 -6.53
N THR A 22 -9.05 -10.00 -7.69
CA THR A 22 -7.74 -10.65 -7.83
C THR A 22 -6.58 -9.67 -7.63
N ILE A 23 -6.72 -8.42 -8.10
CA ILE A 23 -5.69 -7.39 -7.90
C ILE A 23 -5.65 -6.97 -6.42
N ALA A 24 -6.81 -6.68 -5.82
CA ALA A 24 -6.90 -6.26 -4.43
C ALA A 24 -6.48 -7.36 -3.43
N ALA A 25 -6.65 -8.64 -3.78
CA ALA A 25 -6.26 -9.75 -2.94
C ALA A 25 -4.75 -9.82 -2.69
N ALA A 26 -3.92 -9.27 -3.59
CA ALA A 26 -2.49 -9.13 -3.34
C ALA A 26 -2.25 -8.29 -2.07
N PHE A 27 -2.94 -7.15 -1.97
CA PHE A 27 -2.89 -6.21 -0.85
C PHE A 27 -3.54 -6.69 0.45
N ALA A 28 -4.33 -7.77 0.40
CA ALA A 28 -5.09 -8.22 1.55
C ALA A 28 -4.21 -8.70 2.72
N ARG A 29 -2.93 -9.01 2.46
CA ARG A 29 -1.97 -9.42 3.50
C ARG A 29 -1.55 -8.26 4.39
N GLU A 30 -1.13 -7.15 3.80
CA GLU A 30 -0.61 -6.00 4.56
C GLU A 30 -1.71 -5.00 4.95
N ALA A 31 -2.75 -4.87 4.13
CA ALA A 31 -3.76 -3.83 4.29
C ALA A 31 -5.14 -4.31 3.84
N PRO A 32 -5.77 -5.25 4.57
CA PRO A 32 -7.06 -5.83 4.19
C PRO A 32 -8.17 -4.78 4.03
N PHE A 33 -8.15 -3.74 4.86
CA PHE A 33 -9.11 -2.64 4.75
C PHE A 33 -8.91 -1.79 3.49
N ALA A 34 -7.66 -1.45 3.14
CA ALA A 34 -7.32 -0.74 1.91
C ALA A 34 -7.74 -1.56 0.68
N ALA A 35 -7.49 -2.87 0.70
CA ALA A 35 -7.89 -3.79 -0.35
C ALA A 35 -9.41 -3.75 -0.63
N VAL A 36 -10.22 -3.84 0.44
CA VAL A 36 -11.69 -3.77 0.32
C VAL A 36 -12.14 -2.39 -0.17
N PHE A 37 -11.54 -1.32 0.36
CA PHE A 37 -11.89 0.04 -0.03
C PHE A 37 -11.56 0.34 -1.50
N ALA A 38 -10.47 -0.22 -2.00
CA ALA A 38 -10.05 -0.06 -3.39
C ALA A 38 -11.02 -0.70 -4.41
N LEU A 39 -11.88 -1.64 -3.97
CA LEU A 39 -12.92 -2.24 -4.80
C LEU A 39 -14.14 -1.34 -4.98
N VAL A 40 -14.38 -0.40 -4.07
CA VAL A 40 -15.60 0.42 -4.04
C VAL A 40 -15.82 1.17 -5.36
N PRO A 41 -14.82 1.82 -5.98
CA PRO A 41 -15.06 2.52 -7.24
C PRO A 41 -15.45 1.59 -8.39
N VAL A 42 -14.87 0.38 -8.45
CA VAL A 42 -15.21 -0.63 -9.48
C VAL A 42 -16.65 -1.13 -9.31
N LEU A 43 -17.05 -1.43 -8.06
CA LEU A 43 -18.41 -1.86 -7.73
C LEU A 43 -19.43 -0.75 -8.03
N LEU A 44 -19.11 0.49 -7.65
CA LEU A 44 -19.93 1.66 -7.93
C LEU A 44 -20.09 1.85 -9.44
N TRP A 45 -19.00 1.76 -10.20
CA TRP A 45 -19.04 1.87 -11.66
C TRP A 45 -19.93 0.80 -12.30
N CYS A 46 -19.83 -0.45 -11.86
CA CYS A 46 -20.67 -1.54 -12.34
C CYS A 46 -22.17 -1.25 -12.16
N SER A 47 -22.55 -0.53 -11.10
CA SER A 47 -23.94 -0.10 -10.86
C SER A 47 -24.39 1.09 -11.72
N LEU A 48 -23.46 1.97 -12.11
CA LEU A 48 -23.75 3.21 -12.84
C LEU A 48 -23.74 3.01 -14.37
N ALA A 49 -22.91 2.10 -14.86
CA ALA A 49 -22.71 1.87 -16.28
C ALA A 49 -23.96 1.26 -16.97
N ARG A 50 -24.49 1.97 -17.97
CA ARG A 50 -25.69 1.58 -18.72
C ARG A 50 -25.41 0.79 -20.00
N SER A 51 -24.25 0.98 -20.62
CA SER A 51 -23.89 0.30 -21.87
C SER A 51 -22.67 -0.59 -21.66
N PRO A 52 -22.61 -1.77 -22.31
CA PRO A 52 -21.49 -2.70 -22.15
C PRO A 52 -20.18 -2.11 -22.67
N ARG A 53 -20.21 -1.40 -23.81
CA ARG A 53 -19.01 -0.81 -24.40
C ARG A 53 -18.36 0.24 -23.49
N ASN A 54 -19.15 1.19 -22.99
CA ASN A 54 -18.63 2.22 -22.08
C ASN A 54 -18.28 1.62 -20.71
N GLY A 55 -19.10 0.67 -20.24
CA GLY A 55 -18.87 -0.08 -19.01
C GLY A 55 -17.51 -0.77 -18.99
N VAL A 56 -17.17 -1.47 -20.06
CA VAL A 56 -15.87 -2.15 -20.22
C VAL A 56 -14.73 -1.16 -20.33
N VAL A 57 -14.83 -0.12 -21.17
CA VAL A 57 -13.73 0.84 -21.35
C VAL A 57 -13.36 1.53 -20.04
N VAL A 58 -14.34 2.12 -19.36
CA VAL A 58 -14.11 2.80 -18.07
C VAL A 58 -13.70 1.80 -17.00
N GLY A 59 -14.30 0.60 -17.00
CA GLY A 59 -13.92 -0.48 -16.09
C GLY A 59 -12.46 -0.90 -16.23
N LEU A 60 -11.95 -1.01 -17.46
CA LEU A 60 -10.54 -1.31 -17.72
C LEU A 60 -9.62 -0.18 -17.25
N VAL A 61 -10.02 1.09 -17.42
CA VAL A 61 -9.26 2.23 -16.89
C VAL A 61 -9.20 2.17 -15.36
N LEU A 62 -10.32 1.85 -14.69
CA LEU A 62 -10.35 1.68 -13.23
C LEU A 62 -9.48 0.52 -12.77
N LEU A 63 -9.47 -0.60 -13.49
CA LEU A 63 -8.60 -1.74 -13.20
C LEU A 63 -7.12 -1.39 -13.40
N ALA A 64 -6.79 -0.63 -14.45
CA ALA A 64 -5.42 -0.18 -14.69
C ALA A 64 -4.94 0.77 -13.57
N LEU A 65 -5.80 1.70 -13.14
CA LEU A 65 -5.53 2.56 -12.00
C LEU A 65 -5.35 1.72 -10.72
N LEU A 66 -6.26 0.80 -10.43
CA LEU A 66 -6.16 -0.08 -9.26
C LEU A 66 -4.83 -0.87 -9.28
N ALA A 67 -4.49 -1.45 -10.43
CA ALA A 67 -3.24 -2.18 -10.60
C ALA A 67 -2.01 -1.28 -10.36
N TRP A 68 -2.00 -0.04 -10.86
CA TRP A 68 -0.90 0.89 -10.59
C TRP A 68 -0.80 1.26 -9.10
N PHE A 69 -1.91 1.46 -8.40
CA PHE A 69 -1.85 1.77 -6.97
C PHE A 69 -1.39 0.59 -6.10
N VAL A 70 -1.63 -0.64 -6.56
CA VAL A 70 -1.41 -1.86 -5.76
C VAL A 70 -0.09 -2.55 -6.15
N VAL A 71 0.08 -2.89 -7.43
CA VAL A 71 1.12 -3.82 -7.89
C VAL A 71 2.55 -3.34 -7.63
N PRO A 72 2.94 -2.09 -7.90
CA PRO A 72 4.30 -1.64 -7.63
C PRO A 72 4.74 -1.83 -6.18
N ARG A 73 3.83 -1.66 -5.22
CA ARG A 73 4.14 -1.82 -3.79
C ARG A 73 4.35 -3.28 -3.40
N GLU A 74 3.52 -4.17 -3.92
CA GLU A 74 3.66 -5.63 -3.72
C GLU A 74 4.92 -6.20 -4.38
N LEU A 75 5.48 -5.46 -5.35
CA LEU A 75 6.78 -5.74 -5.96
C LEU A 75 7.93 -5.02 -5.25
N ASP A 76 7.67 -4.44 -4.08
CA ASP A 76 8.64 -3.69 -3.26
C ASP A 76 9.30 -2.51 -3.98
N LEU A 77 8.69 -2.00 -5.07
CA LEU A 77 9.20 -0.84 -5.78
C LEU A 77 9.06 0.41 -4.93
N SER A 78 9.97 1.36 -5.11
CA SER A 78 10.00 2.62 -4.37
C SER A 78 10.18 3.84 -5.27
N GLY A 79 10.12 5.03 -4.68
CA GLY A 79 10.36 6.30 -5.36
C GLY A 79 9.10 7.12 -5.66
N PRO A 80 9.27 8.27 -6.33
CA PRO A 80 8.23 9.31 -6.46
C PRO A 80 7.08 8.93 -7.41
N TRP A 81 7.17 7.79 -8.07
CA TRP A 81 6.16 7.27 -8.99
C TRP A 81 5.38 6.09 -8.42
N VAL A 82 5.74 5.65 -7.21
CA VAL A 82 5.09 4.55 -6.50
C VAL A 82 4.09 5.13 -5.51
N PRO A 83 2.79 4.82 -5.64
CA PRO A 83 1.79 5.36 -4.73
C PRO A 83 2.01 4.95 -3.28
N ALA A 84 1.76 5.86 -2.36
CA ALA A 84 1.75 5.55 -0.93
C ALA A 84 0.43 4.83 -0.57
N LYS A 85 0.45 4.00 0.49
CA LYS A 85 -0.72 3.24 0.96
C LYS A 85 -1.90 4.18 1.25
N ILE A 86 -1.60 5.33 1.84
CA ILE A 86 -2.59 6.35 2.16
C ILE A 86 -3.27 6.94 0.92
N GLU A 87 -2.57 6.99 -0.23
CA GLU A 87 -3.08 7.54 -1.48
C GLU A 87 -4.15 6.64 -2.12
N VAL A 88 -4.22 5.36 -1.74
CA VAL A 88 -5.32 4.47 -2.15
C VAL A 88 -6.68 4.99 -1.65
N TYR A 89 -6.72 5.58 -0.44
CA TYR A 89 -7.97 6.02 0.16
C TYR A 89 -8.51 7.31 -0.46
N TRP A 90 -7.67 8.32 -0.70
CA TRP A 90 -8.13 9.61 -1.23
C TRP A 90 -7.81 9.80 -2.71
N LEU A 91 -6.58 9.53 -3.15
CA LEU A 91 -6.15 9.85 -4.52
C LEU A 91 -6.75 8.89 -5.53
N TYR A 92 -6.65 7.58 -5.29
CA TYR A 92 -7.27 6.59 -6.17
C TYR A 92 -8.78 6.76 -6.24
N THR A 93 -9.47 6.97 -5.11
CA THR A 93 -10.92 7.21 -5.12
C THR A 93 -11.31 8.50 -5.84
N THR A 94 -10.50 9.56 -5.73
CA THR A 94 -10.70 10.80 -6.46
C THR A 94 -10.52 10.61 -7.96
N LEU A 95 -9.42 9.98 -8.40
CA LEU A 95 -9.18 9.68 -9.81
C LEU A 95 -10.27 8.77 -10.37
N ALA A 96 -10.66 7.73 -9.64
CA ALA A 96 -11.72 6.81 -10.02
C ALA A 96 -13.08 7.52 -10.15
N ALA A 97 -13.40 8.43 -9.22
CA ALA A 97 -14.61 9.25 -9.29
C ALA A 97 -14.61 10.16 -10.53
N VAL A 98 -13.48 10.78 -10.88
CA VAL A 98 -13.32 11.58 -12.11
C VAL A 98 -13.54 10.73 -13.36
N VAL A 99 -12.89 9.56 -13.42
CA VAL A 99 -13.05 8.60 -14.53
C VAL A 99 -14.50 8.14 -14.66
N CYS A 100 -15.17 7.84 -13.55
CA CYS A 100 -16.59 7.49 -13.54
C CYS A 100 -17.49 8.66 -13.95
N ALA A 101 -17.19 9.90 -13.54
CA ALA A 101 -17.96 11.08 -13.91
C ALA A 101 -17.92 11.33 -15.43
N ILE A 102 -16.74 11.22 -16.04
CA ILE A 102 -16.54 11.33 -17.49
C ILE A 102 -17.36 10.26 -18.22
N GLY A 103 -17.34 9.02 -17.71
CA GLY A 103 -18.04 7.89 -18.30
C GLY A 103 -19.56 7.93 -18.16
N ALA A 104 -20.09 8.24 -16.98
CA ALA A 104 -21.53 8.16 -16.69
C ALA A 104 -22.30 9.43 -17.05
N ARG A 105 -21.65 10.61 -17.03
CA ARG A 105 -22.26 11.94 -17.22
C ARG A 105 -23.44 12.26 -16.28
N ARG A 106 -23.70 11.43 -15.26
CA ARG A 106 -24.77 11.53 -14.24
C ARG A 106 -24.35 10.80 -12.97
N GLY A 107 -25.05 11.04 -11.86
CA GLY A 107 -24.75 10.39 -10.57
C GLY A 107 -23.74 11.14 -9.70
N ALA A 108 -23.60 12.45 -9.91
CA ALA A 108 -22.67 13.32 -9.18
C ALA A 108 -22.72 13.10 -7.66
N GLY A 109 -23.92 13.02 -7.06
CA GLY A 109 -24.04 12.79 -5.62
C GLY A 109 -23.37 11.52 -5.09
N ARG A 110 -23.43 10.40 -5.82
CA ARG A 110 -22.75 9.14 -5.41
C ARG A 110 -21.23 9.24 -5.58
N LEU A 111 -20.77 9.94 -6.62
CA LEU A 111 -19.34 10.15 -6.86
C LEU A 111 -18.75 11.13 -5.85
N THR A 112 -19.46 12.21 -5.51
CA THR A 112 -19.08 13.12 -4.43
C THR A 112 -19.03 12.40 -3.09
N ALA A 113 -20.02 11.55 -2.79
CA ALA A 113 -20.00 10.73 -1.57
C ALA A 113 -18.79 9.79 -1.53
N LEU A 114 -18.40 9.19 -2.66
CA LEU A 114 -17.19 8.35 -2.76
C LEU A 114 -15.93 9.16 -2.43
N VAL A 115 -15.78 10.36 -3.00
CA VAL A 115 -14.62 11.23 -2.74
C VAL A 115 -14.60 11.64 -1.27
N VAL A 116 -15.71 12.13 -0.73
CA VAL A 116 -15.82 12.54 0.67
C VAL A 116 -15.50 11.36 1.60
N ALA A 117 -16.04 10.17 1.32
CA ALA A 117 -15.72 8.97 2.08
C ALA A 117 -14.22 8.64 2.01
N GLY A 118 -13.58 8.77 0.85
CA GLY A 118 -12.14 8.61 0.69
C GLY A 118 -11.32 9.53 1.60
N PHE A 119 -11.67 10.82 1.64
CA PHE A 119 -11.01 11.79 2.53
C PHE A 119 -11.29 11.52 4.01
N VAL A 120 -12.53 11.19 4.37
CA VAL A 120 -12.90 10.87 5.77
C VAL A 120 -12.15 9.63 6.25
N VAL A 121 -12.11 8.58 5.43
CA VAL A 121 -11.34 7.35 5.74
C VAL A 121 -9.85 7.67 5.85
N THR A 122 -9.30 8.47 4.94
CA THR A 122 -7.90 8.91 5.00
C THR A 122 -7.61 9.62 6.32
N GLY A 123 -8.45 10.55 6.73
CA GLY A 123 -8.30 11.25 8.02
C GLY A 123 -8.37 10.30 9.21
N GLY A 124 -9.29 9.34 9.19
CA GLY A 124 -9.39 8.31 10.24
C GLY A 124 -8.17 7.39 10.29
N VAL A 125 -7.65 6.95 9.14
CA VAL A 125 -6.45 6.12 9.05
C VAL A 125 -5.24 6.88 9.54
N LEU A 126 -5.01 8.11 9.08
CA LEU A 126 -3.90 8.94 9.56
C LEU A 126 -3.96 9.16 11.07
N PHE A 127 -5.16 9.39 11.62
CA PHE A 127 -5.33 9.53 13.06
C PHE A 127 -5.00 8.23 13.81
N SER A 128 -5.40 7.07 13.28
CA SER A 128 -5.08 5.77 13.90
C SER A 128 -3.62 5.35 13.73
N GLU A 129 -3.00 5.68 12.60
CA GLU A 129 -1.61 5.34 12.30
C GLU A 129 -0.62 6.20 13.11
N TRP A 130 -1.05 7.38 13.56
CA TRP A 130 -0.24 8.24 14.42
C TRP A 130 0.14 7.59 15.76
N GLU A 131 -0.68 6.65 16.26
CA GLU A 131 -0.40 5.89 17.49
C GLU A 131 -0.05 4.42 17.23
N ALA A 132 -0.07 3.98 15.96
CA ALA A 132 0.16 2.59 15.61
C ALA A 132 1.64 2.31 15.31
N PRO A 133 2.13 1.10 15.59
CA PRO A 133 3.43 0.67 15.09
C PRO A 133 3.43 0.62 13.55
N PRO A 134 4.57 0.88 12.92
CA PRO A 134 4.70 0.79 11.47
C PRO A 134 4.40 -0.63 10.98
N GLY A 135 4.03 -0.77 9.70
CA GLY A 135 3.81 -2.07 9.08
C GLY A 135 5.11 -2.83 8.86
N ASP A 136 5.11 -3.74 7.87
CA ASP A 136 6.32 -4.43 7.46
C ASP A 136 7.28 -3.52 6.67
N GLU A 137 6.72 -2.52 5.98
CA GLU A 137 7.40 -1.43 5.26
C GLU A 137 8.57 -1.86 4.36
N GLY A 138 8.55 -3.10 3.88
CA GLY A 138 9.62 -3.70 3.08
C GLY A 138 10.89 -4.06 3.87
N VAL A 139 10.91 -3.84 5.19
CA VAL A 139 11.96 -4.31 6.11
C VAL A 139 11.67 -5.76 6.51
N SER A 140 10.40 -6.03 6.84
CA SER A 140 9.86 -7.37 7.07
C SER A 140 9.21 -7.93 5.80
N PRO A 141 9.23 -9.27 5.58
CA PRO A 141 9.96 -10.26 6.35
C PRO A 141 11.48 -10.12 6.14
N GLY A 142 12.25 -10.39 7.19
CA GLY A 142 13.71 -10.35 7.11
C GLY A 142 14.30 -11.51 6.30
N PRO A 143 15.63 -11.52 6.09
CA PRO A 143 16.32 -12.54 5.30
C PRO A 143 16.13 -13.95 5.87
N ALA A 144 15.71 -14.90 5.02
CA ALA A 144 15.38 -16.26 5.44
C ALA A 144 16.55 -17.05 6.07
N GLN A 145 17.78 -16.60 5.85
CA GLN A 145 19.01 -17.21 6.39
C GLN A 145 19.34 -16.79 7.83
N LEU A 146 18.65 -15.80 8.38
CA LEU A 146 18.86 -15.32 9.74
C LEU A 146 17.74 -15.83 10.65
N ARG A 147 18.07 -16.03 11.93
CA ARG A 147 17.06 -16.26 12.96
C ARG A 147 16.55 -14.91 13.43
N ILE A 148 15.25 -14.69 13.25
CA ILE A 148 14.60 -13.40 13.46
C ILE A 148 13.71 -13.46 14.70
N VAL A 149 13.79 -12.42 15.53
CA VAL A 149 12.84 -12.13 16.62
C VAL A 149 12.33 -10.72 16.40
N GLU A 150 11.01 -10.58 16.27
CA GLU A 150 10.37 -9.27 16.10
C GLU A 150 9.71 -8.81 17.39
N SER A 151 9.84 -7.51 17.65
CA SER A 151 9.17 -6.83 18.76
C SER A 151 8.65 -5.46 18.31
N ILE A 152 7.71 -4.93 19.09
CA ILE A 152 7.14 -3.61 18.88
C ILE A 152 7.55 -2.73 20.06
N GLY A 153 8.12 -1.57 19.77
CA GLY A 153 8.47 -0.55 20.75
C GLY A 153 7.61 0.70 20.56
N CYS A 154 7.10 1.27 21.64
CA CYS A 154 6.41 2.56 21.61
C CYS A 154 6.97 3.47 22.70
N GLY A 155 7.29 4.72 22.32
CA GLY A 155 7.79 5.76 23.21
C GLY A 155 6.85 6.95 23.31
N SER A 156 7.28 8.02 23.97
CA SER A 156 6.47 9.23 24.20
C SER A 156 6.22 10.09 22.96
N GLY A 157 6.52 9.62 21.75
CA GLY A 157 6.39 10.41 20.53
C GLY A 157 6.16 9.65 19.23
N ASN A 158 6.39 8.33 19.18
CA ASN A 158 6.04 7.46 18.05
C ASN A 158 6.25 5.98 18.46
N CYS A 159 5.65 5.07 17.69
CA CYS A 159 5.95 3.65 17.72
C CYS A 159 6.94 3.27 16.61
N TRP A 160 7.71 2.22 16.85
CA TRP A 160 8.62 1.61 15.90
C TRP A 160 8.54 0.09 16.01
N ARG A 161 9.00 -0.61 14.99
CA ARG A 161 9.19 -2.06 15.05
C ARG A 161 10.66 -2.37 15.11
N GLU A 162 10.97 -3.46 15.79
CA GLU A 162 12.33 -3.94 16.00
C GLU A 162 12.42 -5.37 15.46
N MET A 163 13.52 -5.64 14.77
CA MET A 163 13.88 -6.96 14.28
C MET A 163 15.29 -7.28 14.76
N ALA A 164 15.37 -8.09 15.81
CA ALA A 164 16.63 -8.65 16.29
C ALA A 164 16.96 -9.91 15.49
N VAL A 165 18.16 -9.97 14.94
CA VAL A 165 18.60 -11.10 14.12
C VAL A 165 19.88 -11.72 14.65
N THR A 166 19.99 -13.03 14.47
CA THR A 166 21.20 -13.80 14.78
C THR A 166 21.56 -14.73 13.62
N GLY A 167 22.84 -14.83 13.31
CA GLY A 167 23.37 -15.63 12.21
C GLY A 167 24.68 -15.05 11.68
N ASP A 168 25.41 -15.83 10.87
CA ASP A 168 26.71 -15.39 10.34
C ASP A 168 26.57 -14.13 9.48
N TYR A 169 27.45 -13.15 9.71
CA TYR A 169 27.45 -11.86 9.00
C TYR A 169 26.11 -11.12 9.07
N ALA A 170 25.43 -11.19 10.23
CA ALA A 170 24.06 -10.69 10.41
C ALA A 170 23.88 -9.24 9.93
N ALA A 171 24.81 -8.35 10.29
CA ALA A 171 24.76 -6.94 9.90
C ALA A 171 24.92 -6.74 8.39
N ASP A 172 25.84 -7.48 7.74
CA ASP A 172 26.09 -7.36 6.31
C ASP A 172 24.92 -7.91 5.48
N VAL A 173 24.34 -9.03 5.94
CA VAL A 173 23.14 -9.61 5.34
C VAL A 173 21.96 -8.65 5.43
N LEU A 174 21.74 -8.01 6.58
CA LEU A 174 20.68 -7.02 6.75
C LEU A 174 20.92 -5.77 5.89
N ARG A 175 22.16 -5.28 5.83
CA ARG A 175 22.52 -4.15 4.98
C ARG A 175 22.23 -4.45 3.51
N ALA A 176 22.60 -5.63 3.04
CA ALA A 176 22.31 -6.07 1.68
C ALA A 176 20.80 -6.20 1.44
N HIS A 177 20.05 -6.72 2.41
CA HIS A 177 18.58 -6.81 2.35
C HIS A 177 17.93 -5.43 2.22
N LEU A 178 18.29 -4.48 3.09
CA LEU A 178 17.76 -3.11 3.04
C LEU A 178 18.10 -2.43 1.71
N THR A 179 19.34 -2.57 1.24
CA THR A 179 19.78 -1.99 -0.03
C THR A 179 19.03 -2.61 -1.22
N ALA A 180 18.78 -3.92 -1.20
CA ALA A 180 17.99 -4.61 -2.23
C ALA A 180 16.51 -4.20 -2.24
N ARG A 181 16.04 -3.57 -1.16
CA ARG A 181 14.68 -3.01 -1.01
C ARG A 181 14.63 -1.49 -1.23
N ASP A 182 15.65 -0.95 -1.90
CA ASP A 182 15.83 0.47 -2.23
C ASP A 182 15.97 1.41 -1.03
N PHE A 183 16.38 0.90 0.14
CA PHE A 183 16.77 1.79 1.23
C PHE A 183 18.16 2.38 0.98
N ILE A 184 18.27 3.70 1.07
CA ILE A 184 19.49 4.45 0.78
C ILE A 184 20.12 4.93 2.09
N PRO A 185 21.45 4.89 2.25
CA PRO A 185 22.12 5.43 3.43
C PRO A 185 21.75 6.90 3.68
N ALA A 186 21.38 7.21 4.91
CA ALA A 186 21.00 8.54 5.36
C ALA A 186 21.81 8.96 6.61
N PRO A 187 21.92 10.27 6.91
CA PRO A 187 22.67 10.73 8.08
C PRO A 187 22.07 10.18 9.39
N SER A 188 22.90 9.51 10.20
CA SER A 188 22.49 9.05 11.53
C SER A 188 22.57 10.19 12.55
N ALA A 189 21.64 10.20 13.51
CA ALA A 189 21.43 11.34 14.41
C ALA A 189 22.44 11.47 15.58
N GLY A 190 23.48 10.62 15.67
CA GLY A 190 24.51 10.86 16.69
C GLY A 190 25.46 9.72 17.05
N ASP A 191 25.10 8.45 16.82
CA ASP A 191 26.01 7.32 17.09
C ASP A 191 26.59 6.76 15.78
N ARG A 192 27.92 6.64 15.72
CA ARG A 192 28.63 6.04 14.58
C ARG A 192 28.37 4.53 14.44
N ARG A 193 27.83 3.88 15.47
CA ARG A 193 27.45 2.46 15.45
C ARG A 193 26.06 2.20 14.89
N ILE A 194 25.32 3.25 14.57
CA ILE A 194 23.99 3.17 13.98
C ILE A 194 24.09 3.64 12.54
N GLU A 195 23.83 2.72 11.62
CA GLU A 195 23.70 3.02 10.20
C GLU A 195 22.23 3.22 9.89
N ARG A 196 21.88 4.42 9.43
CA ARG A 196 20.51 4.74 9.04
C ARG A 196 20.34 4.55 7.55
N PHE A 197 19.27 3.88 7.16
CA PHE A 197 18.84 3.78 5.78
C PHE A 197 17.40 4.27 5.66
N CYS A 198 17.09 5.07 4.64
CA CYS A 198 15.73 5.57 4.43
C CYS A 198 15.26 5.31 3.01
N ARG A 199 13.94 5.20 2.86
CA ARG A 199 13.26 4.96 1.59
C ARG A 199 12.02 5.83 1.50
N ASP A 200 11.91 6.54 0.39
CA ASP A 200 10.80 7.43 0.12
C ASP A 200 9.82 6.81 -0.88
N THR A 201 8.53 6.95 -0.60
CA THR A 201 7.44 6.55 -1.51
C THR A 201 6.36 7.62 -1.53
N GLY A 202 5.46 7.58 -2.51
CA GLY A 202 4.31 8.48 -2.62
C GLY A 202 4.38 9.42 -3.82
N LEU A 203 3.20 9.67 -4.41
CA LEU A 203 3.05 10.55 -5.57
C LEU A 203 2.89 12.01 -5.18
N LEU A 204 2.03 12.26 -4.19
CA LEU A 204 1.61 13.59 -3.73
C LEU A 204 1.96 13.82 -2.27
N VAL A 205 1.98 12.76 -1.46
CA VAL A 205 2.43 12.81 -0.06
C VAL A 205 3.64 11.90 0.06
N THR A 206 4.81 12.49 0.30
CA THR A 206 6.02 11.73 0.58
C THR A 206 5.88 10.99 1.89
N HIS A 207 6.10 9.70 1.84
CA HIS A 207 6.10 8.79 2.97
C HIS A 207 7.50 8.23 3.13
N THR A 208 8.17 8.59 4.23
CA THR A 208 9.56 8.26 4.47
C THR A 208 9.64 7.14 5.50
N VAL A 209 10.17 5.99 5.10
CA VAL A 209 10.47 4.90 6.03
C VAL A 209 11.96 4.91 6.31
N CYS A 210 12.35 4.99 7.57
CA CYS A 210 13.74 4.86 7.97
C CYS A 210 13.95 3.62 8.83
N ALA A 211 15.08 2.95 8.59
CA ALA A 211 15.55 1.77 9.28
C ALA A 211 16.94 2.06 9.87
N ASP A 212 17.05 1.98 11.20
CA ASP A 212 18.28 2.12 11.97
C ASP A 212 18.87 0.74 12.23
N LEU A 213 20.02 0.44 11.63
CA LEU A 213 20.77 -0.81 11.79
C LEU A 213 21.79 -0.67 12.92
N TYR A 214 21.60 -1.49 13.96
CA TYR A 214 22.49 -1.65 15.11
C TYR A 214 23.33 -2.91 14.93
N THR A 215 24.65 -2.74 14.92
CA THR A 215 25.59 -3.87 14.91
C THR A 215 26.13 -4.11 16.32
N PHE A 216 25.85 -5.28 16.89
CA PHE A 216 26.34 -5.66 18.21
C PHE A 216 27.57 -6.56 18.10
N THR A 217 27.50 -7.60 17.26
CA THR A 217 28.60 -8.53 16.96
C THR A 217 28.56 -8.92 15.48
N GLU A 218 29.55 -9.66 15.00
CA GLU A 218 29.54 -10.22 13.63
C GLU A 218 28.33 -11.15 13.39
N THR A 219 27.82 -11.78 14.46
CA THR A 219 26.73 -12.75 14.41
C THR A 219 25.39 -12.23 14.92
N SER A 220 25.32 -10.97 15.36
CA SER A 220 24.09 -10.38 15.89
C SER A 220 23.94 -8.92 15.53
N ALA A 221 22.74 -8.59 15.07
CA ALA A 221 22.37 -7.25 14.67
C ALA A 221 20.89 -7.01 15.00
N ARG A 222 20.48 -5.75 15.01
CA ARG A 222 19.08 -5.36 15.17
C ARG A 222 18.76 -4.25 14.19
N VAL A 223 17.57 -4.28 13.62
CA VAL A 223 17.03 -3.18 12.81
C VAL A 223 15.78 -2.66 13.48
N ASP A 224 15.77 -1.35 13.75
CA ASP A 224 14.59 -0.66 14.23
C ASP A 224 14.07 0.21 13.07
N TRP A 225 12.79 0.12 12.72
CA TRP A 225 12.22 0.95 11.65
C TRP A 225 10.99 1.71 12.11
N TYR A 226 10.82 2.88 11.51
CA TYR A 226 9.78 3.85 11.80
C TYR A 226 9.42 4.65 10.55
N VAL A 227 8.23 5.25 10.59
CA VAL A 227 7.71 6.09 9.52
C VAL A 227 7.78 7.55 9.98
N ASN A 228 8.25 8.42 9.09
CA ASN A 228 8.26 9.88 9.23
C ASN A 228 7.41 10.57 8.17
#